data_AF-A0A1G6DHZ6-F1
#
_entry.id   AF-A0A1G6DHZ6-F1
#
_cell.length_a   1.000
_cell.length_b   1.000
_cell.length_c   1.000
_cell.angle_alpha   90.00
_cell.angle_beta   90.00
_cell.angle_gamma   90.00
#
_symmetry.space_group_name_H-M   'P 1'
#
loop_
_entity.id
_entity.type
_entity.pdbx_description
1 polymer ?
#
loop_
_entity_poly.entity_id
_entity_poly.type
_entity_poly.pdbx_seq_one_letter_code
_entity_poly.pdbx_strand_id
1 'polypeptide(L)'
;MGRHTDFIRRNIEVVLEEAKSASSNIIIGIETYPLIGYLLQSVFIQMTGFQEQKFKCIAWEMANENFDFRFKFLKSMSSTGFSDIDSKTQLFSELKKIAEIKEIDEHTKQKLIDSAQTSLVNILNDSILINDNQRQFNLFLENMENDFTTKDICINNNLFKQNSKIATIYSKLYKQRNRIAHNSISYQHNLPTLKELEKELIYDRNYFSWFFCLILIDKIMIYLYEQFLEKQENEPYI
;
A
#
# COMPACT_ATOMS: atom_id res chain seq x y z
N MET A 1 -12.61 18.57 -13.52
CA MET A 1 -12.00 17.61 -12.57
C MET A 1 -12.87 16.37 -12.49
N GLY A 2 -12.24 15.20 -12.55
CA GLY A 2 -12.92 13.91 -12.46
C GLY A 2 -13.66 13.74 -11.14
N ARG A 3 -14.68 12.87 -11.11
CA ARG A 3 -15.49 12.67 -9.89
C ARG A 3 -14.69 12.02 -8.77
N HIS A 4 -13.59 11.35 -9.08
CA HIS A 4 -12.80 10.61 -8.11
C HIS A 4 -11.46 11.27 -7.75
N THR A 5 -11.11 12.40 -8.35
CA THR A 5 -9.83 13.09 -8.13
C THR A 5 -9.57 13.39 -6.64
N ASP A 6 -10.59 13.85 -5.90
CA ASP A 6 -10.48 14.14 -4.47
C ASP A 6 -10.14 12.89 -3.64
N PHE A 7 -10.73 11.74 -4.00
CA PHE A 7 -10.44 10.48 -3.33
C PHE A 7 -9.04 9.94 -3.69
N ILE A 8 -8.62 10.09 -4.95
CA ILE A 8 -7.29 9.66 -5.39
C ILE A 8 -6.21 10.43 -4.63
N ARG A 9 -6.38 11.75 -4.47
CA ARG A 9 -5.49 12.64 -3.71
C ARG A 9 -5.49 12.39 -2.21
N ARG A 10 -6.53 11.77 -1.66
CA ARG A 10 -6.61 11.48 -0.22
C ARG A 10 -5.60 10.40 0.14
N ASN A 11 -4.62 10.77 0.95
CA ASN A 11 -3.60 9.89 1.52
C ASN A 11 -4.20 8.68 2.26
N ILE A 12 -3.66 7.48 2.05
CA ILE A 12 -4.07 6.25 2.76
C ILE A 12 -3.82 6.32 4.27
N GLU A 13 -2.90 7.18 4.70
CA GLU A 13 -2.58 7.47 6.09
C GLU A 13 -3.80 7.84 6.94
N VAL A 14 -4.85 8.40 6.33
CA VAL A 14 -6.07 8.79 7.04
C VAL A 14 -6.71 7.60 7.76
N VAL A 15 -6.57 6.38 7.24
CA VAL A 15 -7.05 5.16 7.93
C VAL A 15 -6.32 4.94 9.26
N LEU A 16 -5.01 5.20 9.31
CA LEU A 16 -4.21 5.07 10.54
C LEU A 16 -4.52 6.20 11.52
N GLU A 17 -4.74 7.42 11.03
CA GLU A 17 -5.14 8.57 11.85
C GLU A 17 -6.51 8.36 12.50
N GLU A 18 -7.48 7.84 11.74
CA GLU A 18 -8.80 7.46 12.24
C GLU A 18 -8.67 6.36 13.31
N ALA A 19 -7.83 5.35 13.08
CA ALA A 19 -7.58 4.28 14.04
C ALA A 19 -6.93 4.78 15.34
N LYS A 20 -5.91 5.65 15.24
CA LYS A 20 -5.28 6.32 16.39
C LYS A 20 -6.31 7.12 17.18
N SER A 21 -7.12 7.91 16.50
CA SER A 21 -8.12 8.76 17.11
C SER A 21 -9.20 7.93 17.84
N ALA A 22 -9.71 6.89 17.19
CA ALA A 22 -10.73 6.00 17.75
C ALA A 22 -10.23 5.21 18.98
N SER A 23 -8.93 4.95 19.06
CA SER A 23 -8.31 4.15 20.13
C SER A 23 -7.61 4.97 21.21
N SER A 24 -7.62 6.30 21.10
CA SER A 24 -6.91 7.23 22.00
C SER A 24 -7.32 7.14 23.48
N ASN A 25 -8.58 6.80 23.77
CA ASN A 25 -9.11 6.74 25.14
C ASN A 25 -9.02 5.34 25.77
N ILE A 26 -8.39 4.37 25.10
CA ILE A 26 -8.24 3.02 25.63
C ILE A 26 -7.16 3.03 26.71
N ILE A 27 -7.53 2.60 27.93
CA ILE A 27 -6.59 2.43 29.04
C ILE A 27 -5.68 1.24 28.74
N ILE A 28 -4.38 1.43 28.91
CA ILE A 28 -3.36 0.43 28.60
C ILE A 28 -3.25 -0.54 29.79
N GLY A 29 -3.42 -1.83 29.52
CA GLY A 29 -3.40 -2.90 30.53
C GLY A 29 -3.11 -4.25 29.89
N ILE A 30 -3.09 -5.34 30.67
CA ILE A 30 -2.82 -6.68 30.13
C ILE A 30 -3.92 -7.11 29.14
N GLU A 31 -5.14 -6.65 29.37
CA GLU A 31 -6.31 -6.84 28.53
C GLU A 31 -6.20 -6.17 27.15
N THR A 32 -5.32 -5.17 26.97
CA THR A 32 -5.15 -4.52 25.67
C THR A 32 -4.33 -5.33 24.68
N TYR A 33 -3.56 -6.31 25.15
CA TYR A 33 -2.73 -7.16 24.30
C TYR A 33 -3.52 -7.88 23.18
N PRO A 34 -4.59 -8.66 23.46
CA PRO A 34 -5.41 -9.25 22.41
C PRO A 34 -6.15 -8.20 21.58
N LEU A 35 -6.55 -7.07 22.19
CA LEU A 35 -7.29 -6.00 21.51
C LEU A 35 -6.45 -5.35 20.40
N ILE A 36 -5.17 -5.07 20.66
CA ILE A 36 -4.27 -4.47 19.67
C ILE A 36 -4.08 -5.39 18.46
N GLY A 37 -4.04 -6.71 18.67
CA GLY A 37 -4.02 -7.67 17.57
C GLY A 37 -5.21 -7.51 16.61
N TYR A 38 -6.42 -7.39 17.16
CA TYR A 38 -7.63 -7.13 16.37
C TYR A 38 -7.61 -5.75 15.71
N LEU A 39 -7.13 -4.71 16.40
CA LEU A 39 -7.01 -3.36 15.84
C LEU A 39 -6.05 -3.35 14.64
N LEU A 40 -4.85 -3.92 14.78
CA LEU A 40 -3.87 -4.01 13.68
C LEU A 40 -4.44 -4.77 12.48
N GLN A 41 -5.12 -5.89 12.72
CA GLN A 41 -5.77 -6.67 11.67
C GLN A 41 -6.89 -5.88 10.97
N SER A 42 -7.71 -5.16 11.72
CA SER A 42 -8.80 -4.32 11.18
C SER A 42 -8.25 -3.18 10.33
N VAL A 43 -7.29 -2.42 10.86
CA VAL A 43 -6.63 -1.31 10.16
C VAL A 43 -5.96 -1.81 8.88
N PHE A 44 -5.28 -2.96 8.94
CA PHE A 44 -4.65 -3.57 7.79
C PHE A 44 -5.64 -3.91 6.66
N ILE A 45 -6.80 -4.46 7.00
CA ILE A 45 -7.84 -4.74 6.00
C ILE A 45 -8.45 -3.46 5.43
N GLN A 46 -8.67 -2.45 6.27
CA GLN A 46 -9.16 -1.15 5.81
C GLN A 46 -8.18 -0.47 4.86
N MET A 47 -6.88 -0.45 5.18
CA MET A 47 -5.83 0.11 4.31
C MET A 47 -5.73 -0.64 2.98
N THR A 48 -5.70 -1.98 2.99
CA THR A 48 -5.64 -2.76 1.74
C THR A 48 -6.87 -2.52 0.87
N GLY A 49 -8.07 -2.47 1.46
CA GLY A 49 -9.30 -2.14 0.75
C GLY A 49 -9.30 -0.71 0.20
N PHE A 50 -8.83 0.26 0.97
CA PHE A 50 -8.67 1.66 0.52
C PHE A 50 -7.78 1.74 -0.72
N GLN A 51 -6.64 1.06 -0.71
CA GLN A 51 -5.72 1.04 -1.84
C GLN A 51 -6.35 0.38 -3.07
N GLU A 52 -7.01 -0.76 -2.92
CA GLU A 52 -7.71 -1.43 -4.04
C GLU A 52 -8.76 -0.52 -4.69
N GLN A 53 -9.55 0.21 -3.89
CA GLN A 53 -10.53 1.16 -4.41
C GLN A 53 -9.85 2.35 -5.10
N LYS A 54 -8.72 2.83 -4.57
CA LYS A 54 -7.97 3.92 -5.21
C LYS A 54 -7.44 3.51 -6.57
N PHE A 55 -6.86 2.32 -6.70
CA PHE A 55 -6.41 1.80 -7.98
C PHE A 55 -7.54 1.69 -9.00
N LYS A 56 -8.74 1.26 -8.58
CA LYS A 56 -9.94 1.25 -9.45
C LYS A 56 -10.33 2.66 -9.89
N CYS A 57 -10.34 3.61 -8.97
CA CYS A 57 -10.65 5.01 -9.29
C CYS A 57 -9.64 5.60 -10.28
N ILE A 58 -8.33 5.36 -10.08
CA ILE A 58 -7.28 5.78 -11.03
C ILE A 58 -7.54 5.17 -12.41
N ALA A 59 -7.79 3.85 -12.47
CA ALA A 59 -8.07 3.18 -13.75
C ALA A 59 -9.33 3.74 -14.44
N TRP A 60 -10.40 4.05 -13.69
CA TRP A 60 -11.60 4.67 -14.24
C TRP A 60 -11.36 6.07 -14.78
N GLU A 61 -10.65 6.92 -14.04
CA GLU A 61 -10.31 8.27 -14.50
C GLU A 61 -9.40 8.22 -15.74
N MET A 62 -8.40 7.35 -15.77
CA MET A 62 -7.58 7.12 -16.97
C MET A 62 -8.40 6.65 -18.16
N ALA A 63 -9.36 5.74 -17.95
CA ALA A 63 -10.24 5.25 -19.02
C ALA A 63 -11.24 6.31 -19.48
N ASN A 64 -11.59 7.27 -18.63
CA ASN A 64 -12.46 8.37 -19.03
C ASN A 64 -11.75 9.31 -20.03
N GLU A 65 -10.47 9.60 -19.81
CA GLU A 65 -9.72 10.53 -20.65
C GLU A 65 -9.09 9.86 -21.88
N ASN A 66 -8.60 8.61 -21.76
CA ASN A 66 -7.88 7.94 -22.84
C ASN A 66 -8.68 6.76 -23.45
N PHE A 67 -9.11 6.90 -24.72
CA PHE A 67 -9.93 5.89 -25.41
C PHE A 67 -9.20 4.56 -25.65
N ASP A 68 -7.90 4.58 -25.97
CA ASP A 68 -7.10 3.36 -26.19
C ASP A 68 -6.95 2.57 -24.88
N PHE A 69 -6.70 3.28 -23.78
CA PHE A 69 -6.66 2.69 -22.46
C PHE A 69 -8.04 2.17 -22.05
N ARG A 70 -9.14 2.88 -22.37
CA ARG A 70 -10.50 2.40 -22.11
C ARG A 70 -10.77 1.05 -22.75
N PHE A 71 -10.37 0.86 -24.01
CA PHE A 71 -10.53 -0.41 -24.69
C PHE A 71 -9.77 -1.55 -23.99
N LYS A 72 -8.50 -1.31 -23.64
CA LYS A 72 -7.68 -2.27 -22.86
C LYS A 72 -8.31 -2.57 -21.50
N PHE A 73 -8.74 -1.53 -20.79
CA PHE A 73 -9.34 -1.63 -19.47
C PHE A 73 -10.58 -2.52 -19.49
N LEU A 74 -11.52 -2.25 -20.41
CA LEU A 74 -12.73 -3.05 -20.56
C LEU A 74 -12.44 -4.52 -20.91
N LYS A 75 -11.42 -4.77 -21.74
CA LYS A 75 -11.08 -6.12 -22.22
C LYS A 75 -10.37 -6.98 -21.17
N SER A 76 -9.47 -6.42 -20.36
CA SER A 76 -8.58 -7.22 -19.50
C SER A 76 -8.46 -6.77 -18.04
N MET A 77 -8.76 -5.51 -17.70
CA MET A 77 -8.55 -4.97 -16.35
C MET A 77 -9.84 -4.66 -15.59
N SER A 78 -11.00 -4.70 -16.25
CA SER A 78 -12.29 -4.37 -15.63
C SER A 78 -12.70 -5.35 -14.54
N SER A 79 -12.23 -6.60 -14.62
CA SER A 79 -12.48 -7.65 -13.63
C SER A 79 -11.41 -7.75 -12.56
N THR A 80 -10.32 -6.99 -12.63
CA THR A 80 -9.22 -7.11 -11.67
C THR A 80 -9.55 -6.39 -10.36
N GLY A 81 -9.23 -7.05 -9.24
CA GLY A 81 -9.41 -6.48 -7.90
C GLY A 81 -8.33 -5.49 -7.49
N PHE A 82 -7.22 -5.44 -8.23
CA PHE A 82 -5.98 -4.71 -7.88
C PHE A 82 -5.42 -5.09 -6.49
N SER A 83 -5.61 -6.33 -6.05
CA SER A 83 -5.08 -6.83 -4.78
C SER A 83 -3.63 -7.31 -4.91
N ASP A 84 -3.30 -7.94 -6.04
CA ASP A 84 -1.99 -8.50 -6.34
C ASP A 84 -1.02 -7.43 -6.90
N ILE A 85 0.29 -7.69 -6.75
CA ILE A 85 1.32 -6.75 -7.19
C ILE A 85 1.39 -6.63 -8.72
N ASP A 86 1.03 -7.68 -9.45
CA ASP A 86 1.13 -7.73 -10.90
C ASP A 86 0.08 -6.80 -11.52
N SER A 87 -1.18 -6.87 -11.07
CA SER A 87 -2.26 -5.96 -11.46
C SER A 87 -1.94 -4.50 -11.13
N LYS A 88 -1.33 -4.24 -9.96
CA LYS A 88 -0.87 -2.89 -9.59
C LYS A 88 0.24 -2.40 -10.50
N THR A 89 1.19 -3.27 -10.82
CA THR A 89 2.31 -2.97 -11.71
C THR A 89 1.85 -2.72 -13.15
N GLN A 90 0.85 -3.45 -13.61
CA GLN A 90 0.23 -3.21 -14.91
C GLN A 90 -0.36 -1.79 -15.00
N LEU A 91 -1.19 -1.39 -14.02
CA LEU A 91 -1.76 -0.03 -14.00
C LEU A 91 -0.67 1.04 -13.90
N PHE A 92 0.31 0.84 -13.02
CA PHE A 92 1.49 1.70 -12.90
C PHE A 92 2.18 1.90 -14.26
N SER A 93 2.41 0.82 -15.01
CA SER A 93 3.09 0.88 -16.31
C SER A 93 2.28 1.63 -17.37
N GLU A 94 0.96 1.49 -17.39
CA GLU A 94 0.10 2.21 -18.34
C GLU A 94 -0.01 3.69 -17.97
N LEU A 95 -0.14 4.01 -16.68
CA LEU A 95 -0.14 5.39 -16.19
C LEU A 95 1.17 6.10 -16.54
N LYS A 96 2.30 5.43 -16.33
CA LYS A 96 3.63 5.92 -16.68
C LYS A 96 3.77 6.21 -18.20
N LYS A 97 3.23 5.32 -19.05
CA LYS A 97 3.22 5.51 -20.51
C LYS A 97 2.39 6.72 -20.93
N ILE A 98 1.18 6.85 -20.40
CA ILE A 98 0.27 7.95 -20.78
C ILE A 98 0.83 9.29 -20.30
N ALA A 99 1.40 9.33 -19.10
CA ALA A 99 2.11 10.49 -18.57
C ALA A 99 3.46 10.76 -19.26
N GLU A 100 3.91 9.90 -20.19
CA GLU A 100 5.22 10.00 -20.89
C GLU A 100 6.45 10.08 -19.98
N ILE A 101 6.34 9.55 -18.77
CA ILE A 101 7.44 9.52 -17.82
C ILE A 101 8.38 8.37 -18.20
N LYS A 102 9.61 8.68 -18.62
CA LYS A 102 10.61 7.63 -18.92
C LYS A 102 11.10 6.95 -17.65
N GLU A 103 11.55 7.73 -16.67
CA GLU A 103 11.98 7.26 -15.35
C GLU A 103 11.66 8.31 -14.29
N ILE A 104 11.39 7.85 -13.07
CA ILE A 104 11.29 8.72 -11.90
C ILE A 104 12.71 8.93 -11.39
N ASP A 105 13.11 10.18 -11.16
CA ASP A 105 14.44 10.51 -10.67
C ASP A 105 14.68 9.99 -9.25
N GLU A 106 15.94 9.68 -8.95
CA GLU A 106 16.34 9.08 -7.68
C GLU A 106 16.01 9.96 -6.48
N HIS A 107 16.08 11.29 -6.65
CA HIS A 107 15.78 12.24 -5.61
C HIS A 107 14.27 12.28 -5.29
N THR A 108 13.39 12.22 -6.28
CA THR A 108 11.95 12.07 -6.07
C THR A 108 11.61 10.74 -5.41
N LYS A 109 12.25 9.64 -5.81
CA LYS A 109 12.09 8.34 -5.13
C LYS A 109 12.45 8.42 -3.65
N GLN A 110 13.59 9.04 -3.32
CA GLN A 110 14.00 9.23 -1.93
C GLN A 110 13.00 10.08 -1.16
N LYS A 111 12.53 11.20 -1.74
CA LYS A 111 11.47 12.03 -1.13
C LYS A 111 10.19 11.26 -0.83
N LEU A 112 9.77 10.35 -1.71
CA LEU A 112 8.58 9.53 -1.49
C LEU A 112 8.77 8.56 -0.32
N ILE A 113 9.95 7.94 -0.22
CA ILE A 113 10.34 7.07 0.90
C ILE A 113 10.37 7.87 2.20
N ASP A 114 11.08 8.99 2.24
CA ASP A 114 11.23 9.83 3.43
C ASP A 114 9.88 10.38 3.90
N SER A 115 9.01 10.76 2.95
CA SER A 115 7.64 11.20 3.24
C SER A 115 6.79 10.07 3.82
N ALA A 116 6.87 8.85 3.26
CA ALA A 116 6.17 7.67 3.78
C ALA A 116 6.65 7.32 5.19
N GLN A 117 7.96 7.43 5.43
CA GLN A 117 8.57 7.17 6.74
C GLN A 117 8.10 8.18 7.77
N THR A 118 8.27 9.47 7.47
CA THR A 118 7.94 10.55 8.39
C THR A 118 6.46 10.52 8.75
N SER A 119 5.58 10.32 7.77
CA SER A 119 4.13 10.22 8.02
C SER A 119 3.79 9.02 8.90
N LEU A 120 4.28 7.81 8.59
CA LEU A 120 4.00 6.62 9.37
C LEU A 120 4.50 6.73 10.82
N VAL A 121 5.76 7.18 11.00
CA VAL A 121 6.36 7.32 12.34
C VAL A 121 5.61 8.37 13.16
N ASN A 122 5.26 9.51 12.58
CA ASN A 122 4.51 10.55 13.29
C ASN A 122 3.11 10.08 13.71
N ILE A 123 2.41 9.32 12.86
CA ILE A 123 1.09 8.79 13.18
C ILE A 123 1.20 7.73 14.28
N LEU A 124 2.15 6.81 14.17
CA LEU A 124 2.25 5.70 15.11
C LEU A 124 2.89 6.10 16.45
N ASN A 125 3.74 7.12 16.48
CA ASN A 125 4.28 7.64 17.74
C ASN A 125 3.12 7.99 18.70
N ASP A 126 3.25 7.52 19.94
CA ASP A 126 2.25 7.64 21.00
C ASP A 126 0.89 6.97 20.71
N SER A 127 0.83 6.09 19.71
CA SER A 127 -0.36 5.28 19.43
C SER A 127 -0.36 4.00 20.25
N ILE A 128 -1.53 3.60 20.74
CA ILE A 128 -1.73 2.30 21.41
C ILE A 128 -1.32 1.11 20.53
N LEU A 129 -1.29 1.29 19.20
CA LEU A 129 -0.85 0.27 18.26
C LEU A 129 0.62 -0.16 18.47
N ILE A 130 1.46 0.70 19.07
CA ILE A 130 2.87 0.38 19.36
C ILE A 130 3.03 -0.35 20.71
N ASN A 131 2.23 -0.03 21.73
CA ASN A 131 2.54 -0.37 23.12
C ASN A 131 2.90 -1.85 23.35
N ASP A 132 2.13 -2.76 22.76
CA ASP A 132 2.37 -4.20 22.89
C ASP A 132 3.15 -4.81 21.70
N ASN A 133 3.51 -3.99 20.70
CA ASN A 133 4.22 -4.38 19.48
C ASN A 133 5.54 -3.60 19.29
N GLN A 134 6.09 -3.01 20.35
CA GLN A 134 7.27 -2.14 20.27
C GLN A 134 8.48 -2.84 19.66
N ARG A 135 8.66 -4.14 19.93
CA ARG A 135 9.72 -4.95 19.29
C ARG A 135 9.58 -4.97 17.78
N GLN A 136 8.37 -5.21 17.25
CA GLN A 136 8.14 -5.24 15.81
C GLN A 136 8.32 -3.84 15.20
N PHE A 137 7.92 -2.80 15.92
CA PHE A 137 8.12 -1.43 15.48
C PHE A 137 9.62 -1.06 15.40
N ASN A 138 10.40 -1.39 16.42
CA ASN A 138 11.84 -1.16 16.43
C ASN A 138 12.55 -1.95 15.32
N LEU A 139 12.18 -3.22 15.12
CA LEU A 139 12.70 -4.02 14.01
C LEU A 139 12.36 -3.43 12.64
N PHE A 140 11.19 -2.81 12.49
CA PHE A 140 10.85 -2.09 11.27
C PHE A 140 11.77 -0.88 11.07
N LEU A 141 11.97 -0.05 12.11
CA LEU A 141 12.85 1.11 12.06
C LEU A 141 14.31 0.74 11.72
N GLU A 142 14.85 -0.29 12.36
CA GLU A 142 16.23 -0.76 12.16
C GLU A 142 16.50 -1.26 10.74
N ASN A 143 15.51 -1.91 10.11
CA ASN A 143 15.69 -2.52 8.79
C ASN A 143 15.21 -1.64 7.64
N MET A 144 14.59 -0.50 7.91
CA MET A 144 13.90 0.31 6.92
C MET A 144 14.78 0.71 5.73
N GLU A 145 15.98 1.24 6.00
CA GLU A 145 16.92 1.70 4.96
C GLU A 145 17.39 0.55 4.06
N ASN A 146 17.46 -0.67 4.61
CA ASN A 146 17.87 -1.87 3.86
C ASN A 146 16.71 -2.50 3.09
N ASP A 147 15.50 -2.46 3.66
CA ASP A 147 14.32 -3.12 3.09
C ASP A 147 13.66 -2.27 1.99
N PHE A 148 13.75 -0.95 2.09
CA PHE A 148 13.07 0.01 1.24
C PHE A 148 14.06 0.97 0.59
N THR A 149 14.74 0.49 -0.46
CA THR A 149 15.73 1.28 -1.20
C THR A 149 15.13 1.89 -2.48
N THR A 150 15.63 3.06 -2.86
CA THR A 150 15.32 3.72 -4.15
C THR A 150 15.62 2.84 -5.35
N LYS A 151 16.65 1.99 -5.23
CA LYS A 151 17.10 1.00 -6.22
C LYS A 151 16.14 -0.15 -6.43
N ASP A 152 15.16 -0.35 -5.55
CA ASP A 152 14.19 -1.44 -5.62
C ASP A 152 12.78 -0.96 -6.00
N ILE A 153 12.56 0.36 -6.12
CA ILE A 153 11.26 0.95 -6.47
C ILE A 153 11.27 1.65 -7.83
N CYS A 154 10.12 1.61 -8.51
CA CYS A 154 9.85 2.30 -9.77
C CYS A 154 10.94 2.08 -10.83
N ILE A 155 11.34 0.82 -11.05
CA ILE A 155 12.38 0.44 -12.02
C ILE A 155 11.73 0.05 -13.33
N ASN A 156 12.13 0.69 -14.43
CA ASN A 156 11.54 0.47 -15.74
C ASN A 156 10.01 0.63 -15.65
N ASN A 157 9.26 -0.41 -16.01
CA ASN A 157 7.80 -0.44 -15.95
C ASN A 157 7.27 -1.21 -14.73
N ASN A 158 8.14 -1.53 -13.76
CA ASN A 158 7.77 -2.27 -12.56
C ASN A 158 7.68 -1.36 -11.34
N LEU A 159 6.63 -1.58 -10.53
CA LEU A 159 6.48 -0.87 -9.25
C LEU A 159 7.61 -1.24 -8.30
N PHE A 160 7.95 -2.53 -8.23
CA PHE A 160 9.06 -3.07 -7.44
C PHE A 160 9.97 -3.95 -8.31
N LYS A 161 11.26 -3.96 -7.98
CA LYS A 161 12.22 -4.89 -8.57
C LYS A 161 11.86 -6.34 -8.21
N GLN A 162 11.89 -7.23 -9.19
CA GLN A 162 11.71 -8.66 -8.94
C GLN A 162 12.79 -9.17 -7.97
N ASN A 163 12.39 -10.07 -7.07
CA ASN A 163 13.25 -10.65 -6.02
C ASN A 163 13.89 -9.64 -5.04
N SER A 164 13.41 -8.40 -5.00
CA SER A 164 13.80 -7.45 -3.95
C SER A 164 13.16 -7.78 -2.60
N LYS A 165 13.71 -7.18 -1.56
CA LYS A 165 13.19 -7.31 -0.20
C LYS A 165 11.77 -6.74 -0.09
N ILE A 166 11.52 -5.56 -0.66
CA ILE A 166 10.18 -4.95 -0.74
C ILE A 166 9.16 -5.83 -1.49
N ALA A 167 9.54 -6.47 -2.59
CA ALA A 167 8.66 -7.41 -3.29
C ALA A 167 8.32 -8.64 -2.41
N THR A 168 9.29 -9.10 -1.62
CA THR A 168 9.09 -10.20 -0.66
C THR A 168 8.15 -9.79 0.48
N ILE A 169 8.31 -8.57 1.01
CA ILE A 169 7.42 -7.98 2.03
C ILE A 169 6.00 -7.90 1.50
N TYR A 170 5.81 -7.39 0.27
CA TYR A 170 4.49 -7.30 -0.35
C TYR A 170 3.86 -8.68 -0.57
N SER A 171 4.65 -9.68 -1.00
CA SER A 171 4.15 -11.06 -1.15
C SER A 171 3.59 -11.62 0.17
N LYS A 172 4.29 -11.37 1.28
CA LYS A 172 3.85 -11.78 2.62
C LYS A 172 2.60 -11.00 3.07
N LEU A 173 2.59 -9.70 2.82
CA LEU A 173 1.44 -8.82 3.02
C LEU A 173 0.19 -9.37 2.32
N TYR A 174 0.30 -9.62 1.01
CA TYR A 174 -0.81 -10.11 0.19
C TYR A 174 -1.34 -11.47 0.68
N LYS A 175 -0.44 -12.41 0.99
CA LYS A 175 -0.83 -13.71 1.57
C LYS A 175 -1.55 -13.54 2.90
N GLN A 176 -1.05 -12.68 3.78
CA GLN A 176 -1.67 -12.45 5.08
C GLN A 176 -3.04 -11.76 4.95
N ARG A 177 -3.17 -10.78 4.06
CA ARG A 177 -4.45 -10.12 3.74
C ARG A 177 -5.49 -11.15 3.33
N ASN A 178 -5.14 -12.07 2.42
CA ASN A 178 -6.05 -13.14 2.00
C ASN A 178 -6.39 -14.11 3.14
N ARG A 179 -5.42 -14.47 3.99
CA ARG A 179 -5.69 -15.29 5.18
C ARG A 179 -6.69 -14.62 6.11
N ILE A 180 -6.48 -13.34 6.42
CA ILE A 180 -7.39 -12.59 7.29
C ILE A 180 -8.79 -12.51 6.69
N ALA A 181 -8.90 -12.17 5.41
CA ALA A 181 -10.20 -12.03 4.74
C ALA A 181 -10.98 -13.36 4.63
N HIS A 182 -10.27 -14.48 4.46
CA HIS A 182 -10.87 -15.81 4.28
C HIS A 182 -10.96 -16.66 5.55
N ASN A 183 -10.38 -16.21 6.67
CA ASN A 183 -10.48 -16.86 7.98
C ASN A 183 -11.35 -16.04 8.95
N SER A 184 -12.58 -15.74 8.53
CA SER A 184 -13.58 -15.18 9.44
C SER A 184 -13.89 -16.19 10.55
N ILE A 185 -14.39 -15.72 11.71
CA ILE A 185 -14.67 -16.59 12.87
C ILE A 185 -15.59 -17.78 12.50
N SER A 186 -16.45 -17.62 11.50
CA SER A 186 -17.34 -18.65 10.98
C SER A 186 -16.69 -19.69 10.05
N TYR A 187 -15.54 -19.41 9.43
CA TYR A 187 -14.89 -20.30 8.46
C TYR A 187 -13.38 -20.06 8.41
N GLN A 188 -12.58 -21.01 8.94
CA GLN A 188 -11.12 -20.90 9.08
C GLN A 188 -10.39 -22.02 8.34
N HIS A 189 -10.34 -21.96 7.01
CA HIS A 189 -9.71 -23.01 6.20
C HIS A 189 -8.29 -22.66 5.73
N ASN A 190 -7.95 -21.37 5.63
CA ASN A 190 -6.66 -20.89 5.11
C ASN A 190 -5.66 -20.59 6.24
N LEU A 191 -5.53 -21.50 7.21
CA LEU A 191 -4.59 -21.36 8.33
C LEU A 191 -3.16 -21.72 7.87
N PRO A 192 -2.12 -21.06 8.42
CA PRO A 192 -0.74 -21.44 8.11
C PRO A 192 -0.45 -22.87 8.59
N THR A 193 0.27 -23.64 7.77
CA THR A 193 0.69 -24.98 8.19
C THR A 193 1.81 -24.91 9.23
N LEU A 194 1.99 -25.96 10.02
CA LEU A 194 3.09 -26.03 10.99
C LEU A 194 4.47 -25.79 10.35
N LYS A 195 4.70 -26.32 9.14
CA LYS A 195 5.95 -26.11 8.38
C LYS A 195 6.14 -24.67 7.93
N GLU A 196 5.05 -23.94 7.66
CA GLU A 196 5.12 -22.52 7.35
C GLU A 196 5.47 -21.71 8.59
N LEU A 197 4.82 -22.01 9.73
CA LEU A 197 5.10 -21.37 11.01
C LEU A 197 6.54 -21.59 11.47
N GLU A 198 7.08 -22.80 11.28
CA GLU A 198 8.46 -23.14 11.60
C GLU A 198 9.49 -22.31 10.81
N LYS A 199 9.17 -21.99 9.55
CA LYS A 199 10.04 -21.21 8.66
C LYS A 199 9.86 -19.71 8.78
N GLU A 200 8.85 -19.27 9.52
CA GLU A 200 8.45 -17.89 9.60
C GLU A 200 9.39 -17.12 10.52
N LEU A 201 10.09 -16.13 9.96
CA LEU A 201 10.95 -15.27 10.74
C LEU A 201 10.11 -14.20 11.45
N ILE A 202 10.61 -13.67 12.57
CA ILE A 202 9.95 -12.60 13.33
C ILE A 202 9.61 -11.39 12.43
N TYR A 203 10.45 -11.13 11.43
CA TYR A 203 10.28 -10.07 10.45
C TYR A 203 9.13 -10.31 9.46
N ASP A 204 8.64 -11.54 9.32
CA ASP A 204 7.72 -11.94 8.27
C ASP A 204 6.29 -11.48 8.51
N ARG A 205 5.91 -11.28 9.79
CA ARG A 205 4.62 -10.74 10.24
C ARG A 205 4.83 -9.41 10.96
N ASN A 206 5.30 -8.43 10.22
CA ASN A 206 5.45 -7.07 10.70
C ASN A 206 4.43 -6.14 10.05
N TYR A 207 3.36 -5.81 10.79
CA TYR A 207 2.31 -4.90 10.33
C TYR A 207 2.87 -3.51 9.98
N PHE A 208 3.93 -3.05 10.65
CA PHE A 208 4.52 -1.74 10.38
C PHE A 208 5.24 -1.71 9.03
N SER A 209 5.99 -2.76 8.69
CA SER A 209 6.56 -2.93 7.34
C SER A 209 5.45 -3.01 6.27
N TRP A 210 4.31 -3.62 6.59
CA TRP A 210 3.17 -3.69 5.67
C TRP A 210 2.46 -2.34 5.50
N PHE A 211 2.21 -1.60 6.59
CA PHE A 211 1.65 -0.26 6.53
C PHE A 211 2.55 0.67 5.72
N PHE A 212 3.86 0.64 5.97
CA PHE A 212 4.83 1.39 5.20
C PHE A 212 4.77 1.05 3.71
N CYS A 213 4.76 -0.25 3.37
CA CYS A 213 4.67 -0.70 1.99
C CYS A 213 3.39 -0.18 1.29
N LEU A 214 2.25 -0.20 1.99
CA LEU A 214 0.98 0.35 1.47
C LEU A 214 1.06 1.87 1.26
N ILE A 215 1.57 2.62 2.24
CA ILE A 215 1.74 4.07 2.15
C ILE A 215 2.68 4.44 0.99
N LEU A 216 3.80 3.72 0.83
CA LEU A 216 4.75 3.98 -0.24
C LEU A 216 4.12 3.78 -1.62
N ILE A 217 3.37 2.68 -1.82
CA ILE A 217 2.62 2.46 -3.07
C ILE A 217 1.61 3.60 -3.30
N ASP A 218 0.90 4.02 -2.26
CA ASP A 218 -0.09 5.10 -2.35
C ASP A 218 0.54 6.40 -2.82
N LYS A 219 1.65 6.83 -2.20
CA LYS A 219 2.38 8.04 -2.57
C LYS A 219 2.94 7.98 -3.99
N ILE A 220 3.49 6.83 -4.40
CA ILE A 220 3.96 6.64 -5.79
C ILE A 220 2.81 6.82 -6.79
N MET A 221 1.65 6.22 -6.51
CA MET A 221 0.51 6.30 -7.42
C MET A 221 -0.12 7.69 -7.46
N ILE A 222 -0.21 8.39 -6.32
CA ILE A 222 -0.65 9.80 -6.29
C ILE A 222 0.31 10.65 -7.12
N TYR A 223 1.63 10.51 -6.90
CA TYR A 223 2.63 11.25 -7.68
C TYR A 223 2.45 11.06 -9.19
N LEU A 224 2.33 9.81 -9.65
CA LEU A 224 2.13 9.53 -11.07
C LEU A 224 0.80 10.05 -11.60
N TYR A 225 -0.26 10.01 -10.78
CA TYR A 225 -1.56 10.51 -11.18
C TYR A 225 -1.55 12.04 -11.33
N GLU A 226 -0.86 12.78 -10.46
CA GLU A 226 -0.69 14.23 -10.63
C GLU A 226 0.07 14.56 -11.91
N GLN A 227 1.14 13.83 -12.22
CA GLN A 227 1.86 14.02 -13.49
C GLN A 227 0.99 13.72 -14.72
N PHE A 228 0.11 12.72 -14.62
CA PHE A 228 -0.88 12.46 -15.65
C PHE A 228 -1.86 13.63 -15.82
N LEU A 229 -2.39 14.19 -14.74
CA LEU A 229 -3.30 15.34 -14.78
C LEU A 229 -2.62 16.59 -15.36
N GLU A 230 -1.40 16.91 -14.91
CA GLU A 230 -0.62 18.04 -15.43
C GLU A 230 -0.42 17.94 -16.94
N LYS A 231 -0.17 16.72 -17.45
CA LYS A 231 -0.06 16.53 -18.90
C LYS A 231 -1.39 16.75 -19.62
N GLN A 232 -2.50 16.24 -19.09
CA GLN A 232 -3.82 16.43 -19.69
C GLN A 232 -4.22 17.91 -19.74
N GLU A 233 -3.86 18.70 -18.72
CA GLU A 233 -4.11 20.14 -18.70
C GLU A 233 -3.27 20.90 -19.75
N ASN A 234 -2.04 20.45 -20.01
CA ASN A 234 -1.13 21.06 -20.99
C ASN A 234 -1.40 20.61 -22.45
N GLU A 235 -1.99 19.43 -22.65
CA GLU A 235 -2.34 18.87 -23.97
C GLU A 235 -3.83 18.43 -24.03
N PRO A 236 -4.80 19.36 -23.92
CA PRO A 236 -6.22 19.01 -23.79
C PRO A 236 -6.86 18.40 -25.04
N TYR A 237 -6.11 18.26 -26.15
CA TYR A 237 -6.62 17.78 -27.44
C TYR A 237 -5.58 16.93 -28.17
N ILE A 238 -5.50 15.65 -27.78
CA ILE A 238 -5.15 14.54 -28.68
C ILE A 238 -6.25 13.50 -28.56
#